data_AF-A0A810NQY7-F1
#
_entry.id   AF-A0A810NQY7-F1
#
_cell.length_a   1.000
_cell.length_b   1.000
_cell.length_c   1.000
_cell.angle_alpha   90.00
_cell.angle_beta   90.00
_cell.angle_gamma   90.00
#
_symmetry.space_group_name_H-M   'P 1'
#
loop_
_entity.id
_entity.type
_entity.pdbx_description
1 polymer ?
#
loop_
_entity_poly.entity_id
_entity_poly.type
_entity_poly.pdbx_seq_one_letter_code
_entity_poly.pdbx_strand_id
1 'polypeptide(L)'
;MRGMRLRLAFAAVLAALASVLVAPAAAHAAPDPLACSAIGSYSRVGSGDTFWLIGSADGYRYWQVADAVSNHYRRSYVVRCDGATIVSAADLTVTSTSGARCGTASDSTYQYAGTRMALAPLESFPGWVIETDYRYWRVNRWVSFGWYGFWMYDHSELAACLAP
;
A
#
# COMPACT_ATOMS: atom_id res chain seq x y z
N MET A 1 -53.68 33.71 7.72
CA MET A 1 -53.09 32.40 8.11
C MET A 1 -52.56 31.67 6.88
N ARG A 2 -51.29 31.86 6.49
CA ARG A 2 -50.58 31.05 5.45
C ARG A 2 -49.08 31.38 5.37
N GLY A 3 -48.42 31.62 6.50
CA GLY A 3 -47.04 32.13 6.53
C GLY A 3 -46.01 31.29 7.28
N MET A 4 -46.35 30.06 7.70
CA MET A 4 -45.52 29.32 8.67
C MET A 4 -45.21 27.86 8.28
N ARG A 5 -45.58 27.42 7.08
CA ARG A 5 -45.27 26.06 6.59
C ARG A 5 -44.07 25.98 5.64
N LEU A 6 -43.52 27.11 5.21
CA LEU A 6 -42.44 27.14 4.21
C LEU A 6 -41.02 27.15 4.79
N ARG A 7 -40.86 27.18 6.12
CA ARG A 7 -39.53 27.24 6.77
C ARG A 7 -38.98 25.89 7.22
N LEU A 8 -39.82 24.86 7.32
CA LEU A 8 -39.40 23.51 7.72
C LEU A 8 -38.86 22.66 6.56
N ALA A 9 -39.18 23.00 5.30
CA ALA A 9 -38.71 22.26 4.14
C ALA A 9 -37.23 22.52 3.79
N PHE A 10 -36.67 23.67 4.17
CA PHE A 10 -35.27 24.00 3.85
C PHE A 10 -34.24 23.38 4.80
N ALA A 11 -34.62 23.07 6.04
CA ALA A 11 -33.69 22.46 7.00
C ALA A 11 -33.43 20.96 6.69
N ALA A 12 -34.43 20.25 6.16
CA ALA A 12 -34.30 18.83 5.83
C ALA A 12 -33.39 18.59 4.61
N VAL A 13 -33.37 19.52 3.65
CA VAL A 13 -32.51 19.41 2.45
C VAL A 13 -31.03 19.68 2.78
N LEU A 14 -30.76 20.59 3.72
CA LEU A 14 -29.39 20.82 4.19
C LEU A 14 -28.84 19.65 5.03
N ALA A 15 -29.68 19.02 5.86
CA ALA A 15 -29.27 17.83 6.63
C ALA A 15 -28.99 16.62 5.71
N ALA A 16 -29.73 16.49 4.60
CA ALA A 16 -29.52 15.43 3.60
C ALA A 16 -28.33 15.69 2.67
N LEU A 17 -27.92 16.96 2.47
CA LEU A 17 -26.69 17.30 1.73
C LEU A 17 -25.43 17.19 2.61
N ALA A 18 -25.56 17.41 3.92
CA ALA A 18 -24.48 17.19 4.88
C ALA A 18 -24.16 15.70 5.08
N SER A 19 -25.15 14.80 4.93
CA SER A 19 -24.95 13.35 5.03
C SER A 19 -24.32 12.70 3.79
N VAL A 20 -24.24 13.40 2.66
CA VAL A 20 -23.59 12.90 1.43
C VAL A 20 -22.10 13.26 1.35
N LEU A 21 -21.64 14.24 2.13
CA LEU A 21 -20.24 14.73 2.08
C LEU A 21 -19.30 14.08 3.09
N VAL A 22 -19.78 13.13 3.90
CA VAL A 22 -18.94 12.31 4.76
C VAL A 22 -19.08 10.86 4.33
N ALA A 23 -18.77 10.59 3.05
CA ALA A 23 -18.14 9.31 2.77
C ALA A 23 -16.92 9.26 3.71
N PRO A 24 -16.74 8.21 4.53
CA PRO A 24 -15.51 8.06 5.26
C PRO A 24 -14.43 7.96 4.19
N ALA A 25 -13.69 9.05 3.96
CA ALA A 25 -12.39 8.96 3.32
C ALA A 25 -11.68 7.91 4.15
N ALA A 26 -11.43 6.73 3.56
CA ALA A 26 -10.77 5.64 4.26
C ALA A 26 -9.57 6.26 4.98
N ALA A 27 -9.61 6.22 6.31
CA ALA A 27 -8.64 6.92 7.12
C ALA A 27 -7.27 6.39 6.71
N HIS A 28 -6.50 7.22 6.00
CA HIS A 28 -5.17 6.86 5.57
C HIS A 28 -4.41 6.47 6.82
N ALA A 29 -3.96 5.23 6.89
CA ALA A 29 -3.21 4.80 8.06
C ALA A 29 -1.91 5.61 8.06
N ALA A 30 -1.63 6.29 9.17
CA ALA A 30 -0.52 7.23 9.24
C ALA A 30 0.78 6.56 8.73
N PRO A 31 1.58 7.27 7.90
CA PRO A 31 2.86 6.75 7.46
C PRO A 31 3.76 6.54 8.68
N ASP A 32 4.59 5.51 8.64
CA ASP A 32 5.45 5.21 9.78
C ASP A 32 6.55 6.28 9.91
N PRO A 33 6.91 6.74 11.12
CA PRO A 33 7.88 7.83 11.31
C PRO A 33 9.27 7.54 10.73
N LEU A 34 9.63 6.27 10.58
CA LEU A 34 10.92 5.86 10.01
C LEU A 34 10.90 5.80 8.48
N ALA A 35 9.76 6.04 7.82
CA ALA A 35 9.60 5.86 6.38
C ALA A 35 10.54 6.72 5.52
N CYS A 36 11.04 7.84 6.05
CA CYS A 36 12.00 8.70 5.35
C CYS A 36 13.48 8.43 5.70
N SER A 37 13.77 7.87 6.87
CA SER A 37 15.14 7.67 7.36
C SER A 37 15.63 6.23 7.29
N ALA A 38 14.74 5.24 7.36
CA ALA A 38 15.10 3.83 7.30
C ALA A 38 15.73 3.48 5.93
N ILE A 39 16.59 2.46 5.89
CA ILE A 39 17.15 1.90 4.65
C ILE A 39 16.81 0.42 4.64
N GLY A 40 16.37 -0.10 3.49
CA GLY A 40 15.93 -1.49 3.39
C GLY A 40 14.62 -1.74 4.14
N SER A 41 14.66 -2.60 5.14
CA SER A 41 13.46 -3.05 5.85
C SER A 41 13.56 -2.91 7.35
N TYR A 42 12.44 -2.69 8.01
CA TYR A 42 12.38 -2.65 9.47
C TYR A 42 11.04 -3.17 9.98
N SER A 43 11.05 -3.74 11.17
CA SER A 43 9.83 -4.18 11.87
C SER A 43 9.55 -3.26 13.03
N ARG A 44 8.27 -2.92 13.23
CA ARG A 44 7.89 -2.07 14.36
C ARG A 44 7.67 -2.93 15.60
N VAL A 45 8.42 -2.61 16.66
CA VAL A 45 8.24 -3.21 17.98
C VAL A 45 6.83 -2.87 18.49
N GLY A 46 6.04 -3.90 18.81
CA GLY A 46 4.68 -3.76 19.35
C GLY A 46 3.55 -4.07 18.36
N SER A 47 3.57 -3.53 17.13
CA SER A 47 2.59 -3.95 16.11
C SER A 47 3.04 -5.20 15.36
N GLY A 48 4.35 -5.45 15.30
CA GLY A 48 4.96 -6.55 14.58
C GLY A 48 4.94 -6.38 13.05
N ASP A 49 4.23 -5.36 12.53
CA ASP A 49 4.24 -5.05 11.11
C ASP A 49 5.67 -4.87 10.61
N THR A 50 5.96 -5.45 9.45
CA THR A 50 7.25 -5.27 8.79
C THR A 50 7.09 -4.39 7.56
N PHE A 51 7.89 -3.33 7.54
CA PHE A 51 7.93 -2.30 6.51
C PHE A 51 9.10 -2.58 5.57
N TRP A 52 8.80 -2.72 4.29
CA TRP A 52 9.75 -3.04 3.25
C TRP A 52 9.87 -1.87 2.29
N LEU A 53 11.08 -1.32 2.16
CA LEU A 53 11.37 -0.32 1.13
C LEU A 53 11.48 -1.04 -0.21
N ILE A 54 10.59 -0.69 -1.13
CA ILE A 54 10.56 -1.26 -2.49
C ILE A 54 11.35 -0.42 -3.48
N GLY A 55 11.46 0.88 -3.17
CA GLY A 55 12.22 1.79 -4.01
C GLY A 55 12.09 3.23 -3.58
N SER A 56 12.91 4.04 -4.22
CA SER A 56 12.93 5.48 -4.07
C SER A 56 13.11 6.13 -5.43
N ALA A 57 12.37 7.19 -5.71
CA ALA A 57 12.49 8.00 -6.92
C ALA A 57 12.09 9.45 -6.62
N ASP A 58 12.89 10.42 -7.03
CA ASP A 58 12.58 11.86 -6.93
C ASP A 58 12.06 12.34 -5.56
N GLY A 59 12.67 11.84 -4.48
CA GLY A 59 12.28 12.16 -3.10
C GLY A 59 11.06 11.38 -2.59
N TYR A 60 10.47 10.51 -3.39
CA TYR A 60 9.43 9.57 -2.99
C TYR A 60 10.04 8.24 -2.54
N ARG A 61 9.41 7.60 -1.55
CA ARG A 61 9.77 6.28 -1.06
C ARG A 61 8.54 5.40 -0.98
N TYR A 62 8.65 4.21 -1.57
CA TYR A 62 7.56 3.26 -1.72
C TYR A 62 7.73 2.15 -0.71
N TRP A 63 6.71 1.95 0.10
CA TRP A 63 6.72 1.00 1.19
C TRP A 63 5.63 -0.04 0.99
N GLN A 64 5.98 -1.29 1.27
CA GLN A 64 5.03 -2.36 1.48
C GLN A 64 5.03 -2.75 2.95
N VAL A 65 3.84 -2.90 3.52
CA VAL A 65 3.64 -3.36 4.89
C VAL A 65 3.12 -4.79 4.84
N ALA A 66 3.82 -5.67 5.53
CA ALA A 66 3.42 -7.04 5.75
C ALA A 66 3.04 -7.25 7.22
N ASP A 67 2.05 -8.10 7.45
CA ASP A 67 1.65 -8.53 8.79
C ASP A 67 2.79 -9.30 9.50
N ALA A 68 2.89 -9.12 10.81
CA ALA A 68 3.92 -9.68 11.68
C ALA A 68 4.01 -11.20 11.67
N VAL A 69 2.85 -11.86 11.63
CA VAL A 69 2.69 -13.27 11.91
C VAL A 69 2.75 -14.08 10.62
N SER A 70 2.08 -13.57 9.59
CA SER A 70 1.89 -14.30 8.34
C SER A 70 2.76 -13.80 7.19
N ASN A 71 3.49 -12.70 7.37
CA ASN A 71 4.18 -11.97 6.29
C ASN A 71 3.27 -11.66 5.08
N HIS A 72 1.94 -11.72 5.27
CA HIS A 72 1.01 -11.40 4.21
C HIS A 72 0.97 -9.90 3.97
N TYR A 73 0.81 -9.56 2.68
CA TYR A 73 0.56 -8.20 2.26
C TYR A 73 -0.62 -7.60 3.04
N ARG A 74 -0.39 -6.44 3.66
CA ARG A 74 -1.42 -5.69 4.37
C ARG A 74 -1.77 -4.41 3.61
N ARG A 75 -0.76 -3.65 3.21
CA ARG A 75 -0.92 -2.41 2.43
C ARG A 75 0.38 -2.01 1.74
N SER A 76 0.27 -1.16 0.73
CA SER A 76 1.37 -0.39 0.17
C SER A 76 1.04 1.09 0.30
N TYR A 77 2.05 1.90 0.54
CA TYR A 77 1.91 3.35 0.57
C TYR A 77 3.17 4.02 0.03
N VAL A 78 3.03 5.28 -0.37
CA VAL A 78 4.13 6.12 -0.80
C VAL A 78 4.25 7.31 0.15
N VAL A 79 5.48 7.68 0.48
CA VAL A 79 5.79 8.92 1.21
C VAL A 79 6.67 9.81 0.34
N ARG A 80 6.43 11.11 0.39
CA ARG A 80 7.38 12.11 -0.10
C ARG A 80 8.22 12.58 1.08
N CYS A 81 9.53 12.50 0.93
CA CYS A 81 10.49 12.87 1.94
C CYS A 81 11.20 14.17 1.56
N ASP A 82 11.42 15.02 2.55
CA ASP A 82 12.39 16.10 2.52
C ASP A 82 13.39 15.84 3.65
N GLY A 83 14.55 15.30 3.28
CA GLY A 83 15.47 14.67 4.24
C GLY A 83 14.79 13.55 5.01
N ALA A 84 14.77 13.67 6.35
CA ALA A 84 14.12 12.71 7.26
C ALA A 84 12.64 13.02 7.53
N THR A 85 12.09 14.10 6.97
CA THR A 85 10.73 14.57 7.25
C THR A 85 9.76 14.07 6.20
N ILE A 86 8.62 13.53 6.64
CA ILE A 86 7.51 13.15 5.78
C ILE A 86 6.71 14.40 5.40
N VAL A 87 6.75 14.79 4.14
CA VAL A 87 6.04 15.96 3.60
C VAL A 87 4.60 15.58 3.20
N SER A 88 4.43 14.40 2.62
CA SER A 88 3.12 13.87 2.23
C SER A 88 3.14 12.35 2.20
N ALA A 89 1.98 11.73 2.36
CA ALA A 89 1.81 10.30 2.21
C ALA A 89 0.48 9.97 1.53
N ALA A 90 0.46 8.87 0.78
CA ALA A 90 -0.75 8.34 0.17
C ALA A 90 -0.72 6.81 0.22
N ASP A 91 -1.85 6.20 0.56
CA ASP A 91 -2.02 4.75 0.41
C ASP A 91 -2.16 4.43 -1.08
N LEU A 92 -1.57 3.32 -1.50
CA LEU A 92 -1.59 2.87 -2.88
C LEU A 92 -2.76 1.90 -3.05
N THR A 93 -3.70 2.26 -3.92
CA THR A 93 -4.86 1.42 -4.21
C THR A 93 -4.41 0.22 -5.03
N VAL A 94 -4.57 -0.99 -4.50
CA VAL A 94 -4.25 -2.23 -5.20
C VAL A 94 -5.37 -2.56 -6.17
N THR A 95 -5.10 -2.61 -7.47
CA THR A 95 -6.11 -2.97 -8.48
C THR A 95 -5.93 -4.38 -9.06
N SER A 96 -4.84 -5.09 -8.71
CA SER A 96 -4.60 -6.48 -9.08
C SER A 96 -3.71 -7.19 -8.05
N THR A 97 -3.94 -8.47 -7.78
CA THR A 97 -3.01 -9.31 -7.01
C THR A 97 -2.60 -10.56 -7.80
N SER A 98 -2.72 -10.56 -9.13
CA SER A 98 -2.48 -11.73 -9.96
C SER A 98 -1.39 -11.48 -11.00
N GLY A 99 -0.20 -12.06 -10.79
CA GLY A 99 0.95 -12.00 -11.69
C GLY A 99 1.89 -13.18 -11.52
N ALA A 100 2.89 -13.29 -12.41
CA ALA A 100 3.91 -14.32 -12.35
C ALA A 100 4.74 -14.15 -11.07
N ARG A 101 4.37 -14.90 -10.03
CA ARG A 101 5.07 -14.88 -8.75
C ARG A 101 6.18 -15.92 -8.80
N CYS A 102 7.37 -15.50 -8.37
CA CYS A 102 8.59 -16.29 -8.32
C CYS A 102 9.41 -16.43 -9.62
N GLY A 103 9.14 -15.62 -10.64
CA GLY A 103 10.09 -15.33 -11.73
C GLY A 103 11.08 -14.22 -11.37
N THR A 104 11.99 -13.87 -12.29
CA THR A 104 12.74 -12.59 -12.29
C THR A 104 12.51 -11.80 -13.58
N ALA A 105 11.75 -12.37 -14.53
CA ALA A 105 11.46 -11.75 -15.80
C ALA A 105 10.44 -10.62 -15.63
N SER A 106 10.80 -9.41 -16.07
CA SER A 106 9.91 -8.25 -16.02
C SER A 106 9.08 -8.12 -17.31
N ASP A 107 7.85 -7.64 -17.18
CA ASP A 107 6.99 -7.19 -18.28
C ASP A 107 6.41 -5.79 -18.02
N SER A 108 5.49 -5.32 -18.87
CA SER A 108 4.88 -3.99 -18.74
C SER A 108 4.06 -3.82 -17.47
N THR A 109 3.47 -4.90 -16.98
CA THR A 109 2.60 -4.96 -15.80
C THR A 109 3.40 -5.28 -14.55
N TYR A 110 4.31 -6.25 -14.61
CA TYR A 110 5.07 -6.78 -13.48
C TYR A 110 6.57 -6.51 -13.69
N GLN A 111 7.13 -5.60 -12.90
CA GLN A 111 8.56 -5.30 -12.92
C GLN A 111 9.24 -5.91 -11.69
N TYR A 112 10.18 -6.81 -11.93
CA TYR A 112 10.98 -7.41 -10.86
C TYR A 112 11.86 -6.32 -10.21
N ALA A 113 11.73 -6.17 -8.90
CA ALA A 113 12.43 -5.12 -8.15
C ALA A 113 13.60 -5.67 -7.31
N GLY A 114 13.65 -6.98 -7.08
CA GLY A 114 14.72 -7.63 -6.33
C GLY A 114 14.26 -8.85 -5.56
N THR A 115 15.16 -9.40 -4.76
CA THR A 115 14.84 -10.47 -3.81
C THR A 115 15.52 -10.24 -2.48
N ARG A 116 14.98 -10.88 -1.43
CA ARG A 116 15.65 -11.02 -0.14
C ARG A 116 15.46 -12.43 0.38
N MET A 117 16.36 -12.88 1.25
CA MET A 117 16.11 -14.05 2.08
C MET A 117 15.67 -13.59 3.46
N ALA A 118 14.65 -14.23 4.01
CA ALA A 118 14.25 -14.02 5.40
C ALA A 118 13.77 -15.33 6.02
N LEU A 119 14.06 -15.48 7.31
CA LEU A 119 13.54 -16.58 8.11
C LEU A 119 12.06 -16.32 8.38
N ALA A 120 11.20 -17.23 7.90
CA ALA A 120 9.76 -17.18 8.10
C ALA A 120 9.32 -18.33 9.02
N PRO A 121 8.40 -18.10 9.97
CA PRO A 121 7.81 -19.19 10.74
C PRO A 121 7.12 -20.19 9.83
N LEU A 122 7.39 -21.48 10.04
CA LEU A 122 6.67 -22.53 9.34
C LEU A 122 5.34 -22.77 10.07
N GLU A 123 4.23 -22.29 9.51
CA GLU A 123 2.90 -22.36 10.16
C GLU A 123 2.51 -23.78 10.58
N SER A 124 2.96 -24.80 9.84
CA SER A 124 2.68 -26.21 10.13
C SER A 124 3.52 -26.80 11.26
N PHE A 125 4.62 -26.15 11.66
CA PHE A 125 5.56 -26.62 12.68
C PHE A 125 5.97 -25.48 13.62
N PRO A 126 5.18 -25.23 14.68
CA PRO A 126 5.47 -24.17 15.64
C PRO A 126 6.90 -24.29 16.20
N GLY A 127 7.68 -23.21 16.09
CA GLY A 127 9.09 -23.16 16.54
C GLY A 127 10.12 -23.43 15.45
N TRP A 128 9.70 -23.86 14.26
CA TRP A 128 10.60 -24.00 13.10
C TRP A 128 10.53 -22.74 12.23
N VAL A 129 11.70 -22.26 11.82
CA VAL A 129 11.84 -21.19 10.83
C VAL A 129 12.41 -21.79 9.55
N ILE A 130 11.81 -21.44 8.42
CA ILE A 130 12.32 -21.79 7.10
C ILE A 130 12.95 -20.56 6.46
N GLU A 131 14.05 -20.76 5.75
CA GLU A 131 14.62 -19.73 4.91
C GLU A 131 13.75 -19.58 3.65
N THR A 132 13.10 -18.42 3.51
CA THR A 132 12.19 -18.13 2.41
C THR A 132 12.80 -17.07 1.50
N ASP A 133 12.86 -17.37 0.19
CA ASP A 133 13.24 -16.39 -0.84
C ASP A 133 12.03 -15.51 -1.13
N TYR A 134 12.08 -14.24 -0.75
CA TYR A 134 11.00 -13.28 -0.98
C TYR A 134 11.32 -12.40 -2.17
N ARG A 135 10.53 -12.50 -3.23
CA ARG A 135 10.69 -11.70 -4.46
C ARG A 135 9.77 -10.50 -4.49
N TYR A 136 10.34 -9.36 -4.85
CA TYR A 136 9.66 -8.08 -4.93
C TYR A 136 9.28 -7.76 -6.36
N TRP A 137 8.05 -7.31 -6.52
CA TRP A 137 7.50 -6.88 -7.79
C TRP A 137 6.85 -5.51 -7.66
N ARG A 138 7.12 -4.63 -8.61
CA ARG A 138 6.34 -3.43 -8.84
C ARG A 138 5.26 -3.78 -9.84
N VAL A 139 4.01 -3.58 -9.46
CA VAL A 139 2.87 -3.79 -10.33
C VAL A 139 2.46 -2.44 -10.89
N ASN A 140 2.41 -2.35 -12.20
CA ASN A 140 1.94 -1.20 -12.93
C ASN A 140 0.53 -1.50 -13.44
N ARG A 141 -0.31 -0.48 -13.45
CA ARG A 141 -1.60 -0.50 -14.12
C ARG A 141 -1.54 0.36 -15.36
N TRP A 142 -2.28 -0.04 -16.39
CA TRP A 142 -2.53 0.81 -17.53
C TRP A 142 -3.59 1.84 -17.15
N VAL A 143 -3.29 3.13 -17.32
CA VAL A 143 -4.26 4.22 -17.15
C VAL A 143 -4.52 4.84 -18.51
N SER A 144 -5.79 4.91 -18.89
CA SER A 144 -6.26 5.56 -20.11
C SER A 144 -6.84 6.94 -19.81
N PHE A 145 -6.46 7.93 -20.61
CA PHE A 145 -7.06 9.26 -20.63
C PHE A 145 -7.43 9.63 -22.07
N GLY A 146 -8.73 9.55 -22.39
CA GLY A 146 -9.22 9.70 -23.76
C GLY A 146 -8.69 8.57 -24.66
N TRP A 147 -7.93 8.93 -25.70
CA TRP A 147 -7.33 8.00 -26.67
C TRP A 147 -5.88 7.63 -26.36
N TYR A 148 -5.28 8.24 -25.32
CA TYR A 148 -3.92 7.96 -24.87
C TYR A 148 -3.95 7.09 -23.61
N GLY A 149 -2.90 6.30 -23.39
CA GLY A 149 -2.70 5.64 -22.11
C GLY A 149 -1.23 5.44 -21.80
N PHE A 150 -0.95 5.19 -20.53
CA PHE A 150 0.39 4.98 -20.02
C PHE A 150 0.35 4.01 -18.83
N TRP A 151 1.46 3.29 -18.64
CA TRP A 151 1.66 2.47 -17.45
C TRP A 151 2.05 3.36 -16.29
N MET A 152 1.32 3.24 -15.19
CA MET A 152 1.61 3.93 -13.95
C MET A 152 1.73 2.90 -12.84
N TYR A 153 2.67 3.13 -11.93
CA TYR A 153 2.82 2.32 -10.74
C TYR A 153 1.51 2.26 -9.94
N ASP A 154 1.06 1.04 -9.62
CA ASP A 154 -0.16 0.77 -8.88
C ASP A 154 0.18 0.44 -7.42
N HIS A 155 0.88 -0.69 -7.21
CA HIS A 155 1.32 -1.16 -5.89
C HIS A 155 2.55 -2.05 -6.02
N SER A 156 3.03 -2.52 -4.87
CA SER A 156 4.10 -3.51 -4.80
C SER A 156 3.58 -4.83 -4.25
N GLU A 157 4.10 -5.92 -4.78
CA GLU A 157 3.82 -7.26 -4.30
C GLU A 157 5.09 -7.92 -3.77
N LEU A 158 4.90 -8.73 -2.73
CA LEU A 158 5.91 -9.63 -2.20
C LEU A 158 5.41 -11.05 -2.41
N ALA A 159 6.20 -11.87 -3.08
CA ALA A 159 5.93 -13.29 -3.23
C ALA A 159 6.92 -14.08 -2.37
N ALA A 160 6.41 -14.91 -1.47
CA ALA A 160 7.20 -15.98 -0.86
C ALA A 160 7.43 -17.07 -1.91
N CYS A 161 8.68 -17.34 -2.23
CA CYS A 161 9.10 -18.30 -3.23
C CYS A 161 9.83 -19.45 -2.55
N LEU A 162 9.61 -20.65 -3.08
CA LEU A 162 10.45 -21.78 -2.73
C LEU A 162 11.89 -21.43 -3.13
N ALA A 163 12.81 -21.57 -2.18
CA ALA A 163 14.22 -21.45 -2.47
C ALA A 163 14.58 -22.42 -3.62
N PRO A 164 15.39 -21.99 -4.60
CA PRO A 164 15.78 -22.84 -5.72
C PRO A 164 16.51 -24.11 -5.28
#